data_AF-K0VQE2-F1
#
_entry.id   AF-K0VQE2-F1
#
_cell.length_a   1.000
_cell.length_b   1.000
_cell.length_c   1.000
_cell.angle_alpha   90.00
_cell.angle_beta   90.00
_cell.angle_gamma   90.00
#
_symmetry.space_group_name_H-M   'P 1'
#
loop_
_entity.id
_entity.type
_entity.pdbx_description
1 polymer ?
#
loop_
_entity_poly.entity_id
_entity_poly.type
_entity_poly.pdbx_seq_one_letter_code
_entity_poly.pdbx_strand_id
1 'polypeptide(L)'
;MRLKISHLTEYRYDEPAQFSLQRLRLTPPTTSAQKVLGWSLKVEGATPEVEYDDQYGNHVNLVSLEGEQQVTRILAEGEVETADLNGVTGPHTGFCPLWLFLRETPLTKGGKLVKELIKSVSGDNELARMHALMAAIHEVVDYKPGTSDTATTAEQVLEKKSGVCQDHAHVFVAAARALKVPARYVSGYS
;
A
#
# COMPACT_ATOMS: atom_id res chain seq x y z
N MET A 1 -14.05 9.65 -12.77
CA MET A 1 -13.81 8.70 -13.89
C MET A 1 -14.44 7.36 -13.54
N ARG A 2 -15.00 6.63 -14.51
CA ARG A 2 -15.47 5.26 -14.29
C ARG A 2 -14.41 4.28 -14.80
N LEU A 3 -14.04 3.32 -13.97
CA LEU A 3 -12.99 2.34 -14.23
C LEU A 3 -13.58 0.94 -14.17
N LYS A 4 -13.11 0.08 -15.08
CA LYS A 4 -13.33 -1.37 -15.03
C LYS A 4 -11.98 -2.03 -14.74
N ILE A 5 -11.92 -2.80 -13.66
CA ILE A 5 -10.69 -3.40 -13.14
C ILE A 5 -10.82 -4.92 -13.27
N SER A 6 -9.74 -5.58 -13.69
CA SER A 6 -9.58 -7.04 -13.67
C SER A 6 -8.12 -7.35 -13.34
N HIS A 7 -7.91 -8.12 -12.28
CA HIS A 7 -6.60 -8.50 -11.77
C HIS A 7 -6.60 -9.99 -11.43
N LEU A 8 -5.74 -10.75 -12.12
CA LEU A 8 -5.51 -12.17 -11.88
C LEU A 8 -4.14 -12.37 -11.23
N THR A 9 -4.12 -12.89 -10.01
CA THR A 9 -2.92 -13.43 -9.39
C THR A 9 -2.94 -14.95 -9.55
N GLU A 10 -1.89 -15.51 -10.16
CA GLU A 10 -1.70 -16.95 -10.27
C GLU A 10 -0.43 -17.37 -9.51
N TYR A 11 -0.60 -18.22 -8.50
CA TYR A 11 0.51 -18.89 -7.85
C TYR A 11 0.71 -20.26 -8.49
N ARG A 12 1.95 -20.58 -8.85
CA ARG A 12 2.38 -21.91 -9.29
C ARG A 12 3.44 -22.40 -8.34
N TYR A 13 3.19 -23.55 -7.71
CA TYR A 13 4.08 -24.12 -6.72
C TYR A 13 4.87 -25.27 -7.35
N ASP A 14 6.20 -25.26 -7.18
CA ASP A 14 7.07 -26.35 -7.63
C ASP A 14 6.77 -27.67 -6.88
N GLU A 15 6.43 -27.55 -5.60
CA GLU A 15 5.89 -28.62 -4.76
C GLU A 15 4.57 -28.15 -4.13
N PRO A 16 3.54 -28.99 -4.00
CA PRO A 16 2.27 -28.56 -3.44
C PRO A 16 2.41 -27.92 -2.06
N ALA A 17 1.77 -26.76 -1.89
CA ALA A 17 1.71 -26.10 -0.59
C ALA A 17 0.85 -26.95 0.37
N GLN A 18 1.51 -27.67 1.30
CA GLN A 18 0.82 -28.56 2.24
C GLN A 18 -0.32 -27.86 2.99
N PHE A 19 -0.05 -26.63 3.43
CA PHE A 19 -1.05 -25.74 4.01
C PHE A 19 -0.59 -24.28 3.86
N SER A 20 -1.50 -23.39 3.51
CA SER A 20 -1.24 -21.94 3.55
C SER A 20 -2.48 -21.17 3.97
N LEU A 21 -2.30 -20.09 4.71
CA LEU A 21 -3.36 -19.16 5.06
C LEU A 21 -3.02 -17.78 4.52
N GLN A 22 -3.89 -17.23 3.67
CA GLN A 22 -3.67 -15.94 3.03
C GLN A 22 -4.76 -14.95 3.40
N ARG A 23 -4.36 -13.70 3.67
CA ARG A 23 -5.27 -12.57 3.85
C ARG A 23 -5.28 -11.74 2.58
N LEU A 24 -6.35 -11.85 1.82
CA LEU A 24 -6.54 -11.10 0.59
C LEU A 24 -7.19 -9.76 0.91
N ARG A 25 -6.52 -8.67 0.53
CA ARG A 25 -7.01 -7.29 0.63
C ARG A 25 -7.21 -6.72 -0.77
N LEU A 26 -8.04 -7.41 -1.54
CA LEU A 26 -8.25 -7.16 -2.96
C LEU A 26 -9.62 -6.55 -3.26
N THR A 27 -10.38 -6.17 -2.23
CA THR A 27 -11.67 -5.49 -2.35
C THR A 27 -11.51 -4.00 -2.03
N PRO A 28 -11.78 -3.08 -2.98
CA PRO A 28 -11.67 -1.65 -2.73
C PRO A 28 -12.80 -1.17 -1.81
N PRO A 29 -12.54 -0.20 -0.92
CA PRO A 29 -13.59 0.43 -0.12
C PRO A 29 -14.31 1.55 -0.89
N THR A 30 -15.58 1.78 -0.57
CA THR A 30 -16.25 3.04 -0.93
C THR A 30 -15.78 4.14 0.02
N THR A 31 -15.40 5.30 -0.53
CA THR A 31 -14.89 6.46 0.20
C THR A 31 -15.51 7.75 -0.33
N SER A 32 -15.12 8.90 0.20
CA SER A 32 -15.50 10.21 -0.35
C SER A 32 -15.02 10.44 -1.79
N ALA A 33 -13.90 9.81 -2.18
CA ALA A 33 -13.28 9.96 -3.50
C ALA A 33 -13.60 8.81 -4.46
N GLN A 34 -14.29 7.75 -4.02
CA GLN A 34 -14.64 6.63 -4.89
C GLN A 34 -15.88 5.87 -4.45
N LYS A 35 -16.65 5.35 -5.40
CA LYS A 35 -17.80 4.49 -5.20
C LYS A 35 -17.60 3.17 -5.94
N VAL A 36 -17.76 2.06 -5.23
CA VAL A 36 -17.75 0.72 -5.84
C VAL A 36 -19.14 0.45 -6.42
N LEU A 37 -19.23 0.23 -7.73
CA LEU A 37 -20.50 -0.08 -8.41
C LEU A 37 -20.80 -1.58 -8.38
N GLY A 38 -19.75 -2.40 -8.45
CA GLY A 38 -19.82 -3.86 -8.31
C GLY A 38 -18.41 -4.41 -8.20
N TRP A 39 -18.22 -5.43 -7.37
CA TRP A 39 -16.93 -6.08 -7.17
C TRP A 39 -17.12 -7.57 -6.91
N SER A 40 -16.21 -8.39 -7.42
CA SER A 40 -16.16 -9.83 -7.20
C SER A 40 -14.71 -10.25 -6.95
N LEU A 41 -14.54 -11.14 -5.96
CA LEU A 41 -13.30 -11.84 -5.71
C LEU A 41 -13.57 -13.33 -5.86
N LYS A 42 -12.94 -13.97 -6.84
CA LYS A 42 -13.04 -15.41 -7.10
C LYS A 42 -11.71 -16.06 -6.79
N VAL A 43 -11.76 -17.18 -6.09
CA VAL A 43 -10.55 -17.93 -5.71
C VAL A 43 -10.72 -19.38 -6.16
N GLU A 44 -9.77 -19.87 -6.95
CA GLU A 44 -9.69 -21.25 -7.40
C GLU A 44 -8.47 -21.92 -6.75
N GLY A 45 -8.63 -23.14 -6.24
CA GLY A 45 -7.56 -23.85 -5.55
C GLY A 45 -7.28 -23.35 -4.13
N ALA A 46 -8.24 -22.63 -3.52
CA ALA A 46 -8.25 -22.28 -2.11
C ALA A 46 -9.69 -22.22 -1.58
N THR A 47 -9.87 -22.39 -0.28
CA THR A 47 -11.15 -22.35 0.41
C THR A 47 -11.33 -21.00 1.11
N PRO A 48 -12.42 -20.26 0.84
CA PRO A 48 -12.77 -19.07 1.63
C PRO A 48 -13.13 -19.46 3.07
N GLU A 49 -12.51 -18.81 4.05
CA GLU A 49 -12.70 -19.10 5.47
C GLU A 49 -13.58 -18.06 6.15
N VAL A 50 -13.15 -16.79 6.12
CA VAL A 50 -13.88 -15.69 6.77
C VAL A 50 -13.62 -14.37 6.07
N GLU A 51 -14.65 -13.55 6.02
CA GLU A 51 -14.60 -12.17 5.56
C GLU A 51 -14.81 -11.22 6.74
N TYR A 52 -13.98 -10.19 6.83
CA TYR A 52 -14.09 -9.18 7.89
C TYR A 52 -13.39 -7.88 7.50
N ASP A 53 -13.82 -6.78 8.11
CA ASP A 53 -13.10 -5.51 8.02
C ASP A 53 -12.06 -5.42 9.14
N ASP A 54 -10.80 -5.21 8.77
CA ASP A 54 -9.72 -5.06 9.75
C ASP A 54 -9.69 -3.65 10.36
N GLN A 55 -8.88 -3.48 11.40
CA GLN A 55 -8.81 -2.24 12.18
C GLN A 55 -8.29 -1.04 11.37
N TYR A 56 -7.72 -1.28 10.19
CA TYR A 56 -7.23 -0.26 9.28
C TYR A 56 -8.28 0.15 8.22
N GLY A 57 -9.45 -0.50 8.22
CA GLY A 57 -10.54 -0.28 7.27
C GLY A 57 -10.35 -1.05 5.95
N ASN A 58 -9.54 -2.11 5.95
CA ASN A 58 -9.47 -3.01 4.78
C ASN A 58 -10.51 -4.11 4.90
N HIS A 59 -11.21 -4.38 3.81
CA HIS A 59 -11.99 -5.61 3.69
C HIS A 59 -11.05 -6.78 3.41
N VAL A 60 -11.01 -7.74 4.33
CA VAL A 60 -10.11 -8.90 4.30
C VAL A 60 -10.91 -10.15 3.99
N ASN A 61 -10.47 -10.89 2.98
CA ASN A 61 -10.91 -12.26 2.70
C ASN A 61 -9.81 -13.21 3.16
N LEU A 62 -10.06 -13.99 4.21
CA LEU A 62 -9.16 -15.04 4.64
C LEU A 62 -9.44 -16.30 3.81
N VAL A 63 -8.40 -16.84 3.18
CA VAL A 63 -8.49 -18.09 2.40
C VAL A 63 -7.44 -19.08 2.89
N SER A 64 -7.81 -20.35 2.94
CA SER A 64 -6.92 -21.46 3.24
C SER A 64 -6.62 -22.25 1.96
N LEU A 65 -5.39 -22.73 1.84
CA LEU A 65 -4.98 -23.67 0.80
C LEU A 65 -4.63 -24.96 1.53
N GLU A 66 -5.21 -26.07 1.09
CA GLU A 66 -4.95 -27.40 1.64
C GLU A 66 -4.64 -28.39 0.51
N GLY A 67 -3.69 -29.28 0.75
CA GLY A 67 -3.47 -30.48 -0.07
C GLY A 67 -2.47 -30.31 -1.23
N GLU A 68 -2.75 -30.98 -2.36
CA GLU A 68 -1.83 -31.19 -3.48
C GLU A 68 -1.93 -30.13 -4.60
N GLN A 69 -2.58 -28.99 -4.33
CA GLN A 69 -2.80 -27.96 -5.35
C GLN A 69 -1.47 -27.35 -5.82
N GLN A 70 -1.16 -27.51 -7.11
CA GLN A 70 0.00 -26.88 -7.73
C GLN A 70 -0.29 -25.46 -8.23
N VAL A 71 -1.57 -25.11 -8.42
CA VAL A 71 -1.98 -23.81 -8.95
C VAL A 71 -3.12 -23.24 -8.12
N THR A 72 -2.97 -21.98 -7.72
CA THR A 72 -4.03 -21.19 -7.09
C THR A 72 -4.23 -19.91 -7.88
N ARG A 73 -5.49 -19.58 -8.19
CA ARG A 73 -5.87 -18.38 -8.93
C ARG A 73 -6.77 -17.50 -8.11
N ILE A 74 -6.48 -16.20 -8.11
CA ILE A 74 -7.30 -15.19 -7.46
C ILE A 74 -7.65 -14.14 -8.51
N LEU A 75 -8.93 -14.05 -8.86
CA LEU A 75 -9.45 -13.06 -9.79
C LEU A 75 -10.25 -12.00 -9.02
N ALA A 76 -9.75 -10.78 -9.02
CA ALA A 76 -10.45 -9.61 -8.51
C ALA A 76 -10.94 -8.76 -9.69
N GLU A 77 -12.24 -8.54 -9.79
CA GLU A 77 -12.85 -7.83 -10.90
C GLU A 77 -14.02 -6.95 -10.47
N GLY A 78 -14.20 -5.81 -11.14
CA GLY A 78 -15.31 -4.92 -10.83
C GLY A 78 -15.26 -3.57 -11.51
N GLU A 79 -16.23 -2.74 -11.15
CA GLU A 79 -16.36 -1.37 -11.65
C GLU A 79 -16.39 -0.39 -10.48
N VAL A 80 -15.62 0.69 -10.61
CA VAL A 80 -15.53 1.76 -9.63
C VAL A 80 -15.67 3.12 -10.30
N GLU A 81 -16.36 4.04 -9.65
CA GLU A 81 -16.38 5.45 -10.02
C GLU A 81 -15.48 6.22 -9.06
N THR A 82 -14.57 7.02 -9.61
CA THR A 82 -13.62 7.85 -8.85
C THR A 82 -13.90 9.33 -9.07
N ALA A 83 -13.60 10.14 -8.07
CA ALA A 83 -13.55 11.59 -8.14
C ALA A 83 -12.14 12.04 -7.79
N ASP A 84 -11.56 12.93 -8.61
CA ASP A 84 -10.27 13.53 -8.29
C ASP A 84 -10.48 14.64 -7.25
N LEU A 85 -10.05 14.37 -6.02
CA LEU A 85 -10.07 15.32 -4.92
C LEU A 85 -8.67 15.90 -4.65
N ASN A 86 -7.76 15.85 -5.63
CA ASN A 86 -6.36 16.26 -5.49
C ASN A 86 -5.67 15.59 -4.29
N GLY A 87 -5.98 14.31 -4.05
CA GLY A 87 -5.45 13.52 -2.94
C GLY A 87 -6.07 13.81 -1.56
N VAL A 88 -7.05 14.70 -1.44
CA VAL A 88 -7.67 15.06 -0.15
C VAL A 88 -9.01 14.34 0.01
N THR A 89 -9.06 13.33 0.90
CA THR A 89 -10.26 12.51 1.12
C THR A 89 -11.09 12.89 2.36
N GLY A 90 -10.66 13.91 3.10
CA GLY A 90 -11.29 14.34 4.35
C GLY A 90 -10.67 13.71 5.61
N PRO A 91 -11.36 13.78 6.76
CA PRO A 91 -10.80 13.36 8.04
C PRO A 91 -10.57 11.85 8.09
N HIS A 92 -9.65 11.42 8.96
CA HIS A 92 -9.44 10.00 9.23
C HIS A 92 -10.72 9.33 9.70
N THR A 93 -11.17 8.33 8.94
CA THR A 93 -12.30 7.48 9.26
C THR A 93 -11.79 6.12 9.74
N GLY A 94 -12.21 5.70 10.93
CA GLY A 94 -11.84 4.40 11.49
C GLY A 94 -11.60 4.45 13.00
N PHE A 95 -11.34 3.28 13.58
CA PHE A 95 -11.10 3.13 15.02
C PHE A 95 -9.62 3.16 15.38
N CYS A 96 -8.73 3.10 14.38
CA CYS A 96 -7.31 3.08 14.60
C CYS A 96 -6.82 4.47 15.06
N PRO A 97 -6.21 4.59 16.23
CA PRO A 97 -5.74 5.90 16.67
C PRO A 97 -4.58 6.39 15.80
N LEU A 98 -4.58 7.69 15.47
CA LEU A 98 -3.57 8.28 14.58
C LEU A 98 -2.13 8.10 15.06
N TRP A 99 -1.92 8.07 16.39
CA TRP A 99 -0.59 7.83 16.94
C TRP A 99 -0.02 6.45 16.55
N LEU A 100 -0.86 5.48 16.19
CA LEU A 100 -0.37 4.17 15.72
C LEU A 100 0.41 4.32 14.42
N PHE A 101 -0.01 5.24 13.55
CA PHE A 101 0.66 5.52 12.28
C PHE A 101 1.93 6.39 12.44
N LEU A 102 2.31 6.73 13.67
CA LEU A 102 3.62 7.30 13.99
C LEU A 102 4.68 6.24 14.33
N ARG A 103 4.26 4.98 14.53
CA ARG A 103 5.19 3.89 14.86
C ARG A 103 6.10 3.57 13.69
N GLU A 104 7.38 3.36 13.97
CA GLU A 104 8.34 2.90 12.99
C GLU A 104 8.12 1.42 12.66
N THR A 105 8.42 1.05 11.42
CA THR A 105 8.54 -0.34 10.96
C THR A 105 9.93 -0.55 10.35
N PRO A 106 10.40 -1.79 10.16
CA PRO A 106 11.73 -2.04 9.59
C PRO A 106 11.98 -1.32 8.26
N LEU A 107 11.00 -1.32 7.35
CA LEU A 107 11.12 -0.70 6.02
C LEU A 107 11.05 0.83 6.05
N THR A 108 10.52 1.43 7.12
CA THR A 108 10.31 2.88 7.24
C THR A 108 11.06 3.50 8.41
N LYS A 109 12.09 2.81 8.94
CA LYS A 109 12.90 3.34 10.04
C LYS A 109 13.74 4.50 9.52
N GLY A 110 13.54 5.69 10.08
CA GLY A 110 14.27 6.89 9.67
C GLY A 110 15.69 6.90 10.22
N GLY A 111 16.68 7.13 9.35
CA GLY A 111 18.09 7.21 9.70
C GLY A 111 18.64 8.62 9.45
N LYS A 112 19.87 8.68 8.92
CA LYS A 112 20.56 9.95 8.65
C LYS A 112 19.98 10.61 7.40
N LEU A 113 19.73 9.84 6.35
CA LEU A 113 19.30 10.36 5.05
C LEU A 113 17.88 10.90 5.11
N VAL A 114 16.97 10.22 5.81
CA VAL A 114 15.62 10.74 6.08
C VAL A 114 15.69 12.06 6.85
N LYS A 115 16.56 12.17 7.87
CA LYS A 115 16.74 13.42 8.62
C LYS A 115 17.32 14.56 7.78
N GLU A 116 18.15 14.26 6.80
CA GLU A 116 18.68 15.23 5.85
C GLU A 116 17.59 15.68 4.87
N LEU A 117 16.82 14.74 4.32
CA LEU A 117 15.70 15.00 3.43
C LEU A 117 14.66 15.93 4.09
N ILE A 118 14.25 15.67 5.33
CA ILE A 118 13.21 16.49 5.97
C ILE A 118 13.69 17.91 6.31
N LYS A 119 15.00 18.17 6.36
CA LYS A 119 15.55 19.53 6.59
C LYS A 119 15.40 20.42 5.37
N SER A 120 15.42 19.85 4.16
CA SER A 120 15.23 20.61 2.92
C SER A 120 13.75 20.86 2.60
N VAL A 121 12.82 20.36 3.41
CA VAL A 121 11.38 20.42 3.14
C VAL A 121 10.67 21.38 4.09
N SER A 122 10.12 22.45 3.52
CA SER A 122 9.28 23.46 4.17
C SER A 122 7.97 23.66 3.40
N GLY A 123 6.96 24.23 4.05
CA GLY A 123 5.70 24.64 3.42
C GLY A 123 4.88 25.49 4.37
N ASP A 124 3.97 26.30 3.82
CA ASP A 124 3.17 27.28 4.57
C ASP A 124 2.22 26.62 5.59
N ASN A 125 1.86 25.36 5.35
CA ASN A 125 1.08 24.52 6.25
C ASN A 125 1.52 23.05 6.10
N GLU A 126 0.95 22.16 6.92
CA GLU A 126 1.29 20.74 6.92
C GLU A 126 1.07 20.07 5.56
N LEU A 127 -0.06 20.34 4.88
CA LEU A 127 -0.37 19.79 3.56
C LEU A 127 0.64 20.25 2.50
N ALA A 128 0.93 21.56 2.47
CA ALA A 128 1.93 22.12 1.57
C ALA A 128 3.33 21.51 1.81
N ARG A 129 3.68 21.27 3.07
CA ARG A 129 4.93 20.60 3.43
C ARG A 129 4.97 19.14 2.97
N MET A 130 3.84 18.41 3.04
CA MET A 130 3.75 17.04 2.52
C MET A 130 3.86 17.01 0.99
N HIS A 131 3.28 17.97 0.28
CA HIS A 131 3.49 18.11 -1.17
C HIS A 131 4.96 18.41 -1.52
N ALA A 132 5.60 19.31 -0.78
CA ALA A 132 7.02 19.60 -0.94
C ALA A 132 7.91 18.37 -0.64
N LEU A 133 7.52 17.53 0.34
CA LEU A 133 8.20 16.26 0.61
C LEU A 133 8.07 15.28 -0.57
N MET A 134 6.87 15.13 -1.14
CA MET A 134 6.68 14.28 -2.32
C MET A 134 7.55 14.74 -3.49
N ALA A 135 7.57 16.05 -3.78
CA ALA A 135 8.42 16.61 -4.82
C ALA A 135 9.91 16.36 -4.55
N ALA A 136 10.39 16.59 -3.32
CA ALA A 136 11.78 16.34 -2.96
C ALA A 136 12.18 14.87 -3.12
N ILE A 137 11.30 13.92 -2.81
CA ILE A 137 11.55 12.49 -3.03
C ILE A 137 11.63 12.19 -4.52
N HIS A 138 10.73 12.75 -5.33
CA HIS A 138 10.71 12.55 -6.77
C HIS A 138 12.02 13.01 -7.44
N GLU A 139 12.61 14.12 -6.97
CA GLU A 139 13.88 14.63 -7.49
C GLU A 139 15.11 13.81 -7.05
N VAL A 140 15.03 13.10 -5.91
CA VAL A 140 16.17 12.39 -5.32
C VAL A 140 16.17 10.90 -5.67
N VAL A 141 15.02 10.31 -5.95
CA VAL A 141 14.86 8.88 -6.18
C VAL A 141 14.34 8.64 -7.60
N ASP A 142 15.20 8.09 -8.46
CA ASP A 142 14.79 7.69 -9.80
C ASP A 142 13.89 6.46 -9.76
N TYR A 143 12.83 6.46 -10.58
CA TYR A 143 12.02 5.26 -10.77
C TYR A 143 12.74 4.24 -11.67
N LYS A 144 13.22 3.14 -11.09
CA LYS A 144 13.95 2.09 -11.82
C LYS A 144 13.51 0.69 -11.35
N PRO A 145 12.79 -0.07 -12.19
CA PRO A 145 12.49 -1.47 -11.90
C PRO A 145 13.75 -2.32 -11.67
N GLY A 146 13.68 -3.28 -10.75
CA GLY A 146 14.77 -4.23 -10.48
C GLY A 146 15.91 -3.71 -9.59
N THR A 147 15.83 -2.49 -9.06
CA THR A 147 16.86 -1.93 -8.15
C THR A 147 16.62 -2.22 -6.66
N SER A 148 15.45 -2.77 -6.35
CA SER A 148 14.96 -3.04 -4.99
C SER A 148 14.18 -4.35 -4.92
N ASP A 149 14.03 -4.83 -3.71
CA ASP A 149 13.24 -6.00 -3.33
C ASP A 149 12.26 -5.65 -2.19
N THR A 150 11.49 -6.64 -1.75
CA THR A 150 10.48 -6.46 -0.70
C THR A 150 11.05 -6.11 0.68
N ALA A 151 12.36 -6.28 0.89
CA ALA A 151 13.05 -5.98 2.14
C ALA A 151 13.80 -4.63 2.12
N THR A 152 13.82 -3.95 0.97
CA THR A 152 14.56 -2.70 0.79
C THR A 152 13.95 -1.58 1.65
N THR A 153 14.79 -0.96 2.48
CA THR A 153 14.39 0.06 3.46
C THR A 153 14.45 1.47 2.89
N ALA A 154 13.69 2.41 3.46
CA ALA A 154 13.72 3.82 3.10
C ALA A 154 15.14 4.44 3.06
N GLU A 155 16.01 4.12 4.03
CA GLU A 155 17.40 4.62 4.03
C GLU A 155 18.21 4.04 2.86
N GLN A 156 18.07 2.75 2.56
CA GLN A 156 18.76 2.13 1.42
C GLN A 156 18.31 2.72 0.09
N VAL A 157 17.02 3.05 -0.05
CA VAL A 157 16.49 3.73 -1.24
C VAL A 157 17.12 5.11 -1.40
N LEU A 158 17.21 5.89 -0.32
CA LEU A 158 17.84 7.21 -0.35
C LEU A 158 19.34 7.14 -0.64
N GLU A 159 20.01 6.08 -0.18
CA GLU A 159 21.43 5.82 -0.49
C GLU A 159 21.62 5.47 -1.97
N LYS A 160 20.79 4.57 -2.50
CA LYS A 160 20.83 4.14 -3.91
C LYS A 160 20.32 5.19 -4.89
N LYS A 161 19.45 6.11 -4.44
CA LYS A 161 18.74 7.10 -5.25
C LYS A 161 17.92 6.47 -6.39
N SER A 162 17.44 5.25 -6.18
CA SER A 162 16.61 4.55 -7.15
C SER A 162 15.70 3.53 -6.49
N GLY A 163 14.48 3.39 -6.98
CA GLY A 163 13.51 2.41 -6.49
C GLY A 163 12.26 2.34 -7.33
N VAL A 164 11.26 1.60 -6.85
CA VAL A 164 9.93 1.48 -7.46
C VAL A 164 8.88 2.21 -6.61
N CYS A 165 7.60 2.06 -6.93
CA CYS A 165 6.50 2.75 -6.25
C CYS A 165 6.47 2.47 -4.73
N GLN A 166 6.72 1.22 -4.33
CA GLN A 166 6.78 0.83 -2.92
C GLN A 166 7.86 1.62 -2.16
N ASP A 167 9.03 1.78 -2.76
CA ASP A 167 10.18 2.43 -2.15
C ASP A 167 9.92 3.91 -1.90
N HIS A 168 9.33 4.60 -2.88
CA HIS A 168 8.93 6.01 -2.75
C HIS A 168 7.94 6.19 -1.59
N ALA A 169 6.95 5.30 -1.49
CA ALA A 169 5.98 5.33 -0.40
C ALA A 169 6.64 5.05 0.96
N HIS A 170 7.59 4.13 1.05
CA HIS A 170 8.32 3.88 2.30
C HIS A 170 9.19 5.06 2.73
N VAL A 171 9.89 5.71 1.79
CA VAL A 171 10.64 6.94 2.06
C VAL A 171 9.70 8.05 2.55
N PHE A 172 8.57 8.25 1.87
CA PHE A 172 7.58 9.25 2.27
C PHE A 172 7.04 8.98 3.69
N VAL A 173 6.65 7.73 3.97
CA VAL A 173 6.15 7.33 5.30
C VAL A 173 7.20 7.54 6.38
N ALA A 174 8.47 7.18 6.12
CA ALA A 174 9.56 7.39 7.07
C ALA A 174 9.77 8.88 7.37
N ALA A 175 9.80 9.72 6.33
CA ALA A 175 10.00 11.16 6.47
C ALA A 175 8.81 11.87 7.14
N ALA A 176 7.57 11.53 6.77
CA ALA A 176 6.36 12.06 7.41
C ALA A 176 6.34 11.73 8.93
N ARG A 177 6.66 10.49 9.30
CA ARG A 177 6.75 10.08 10.71
C ARG A 177 7.86 10.78 11.48
N ALA A 178 9.01 11.03 10.84
CA ALA A 178 10.09 11.82 11.43
C ALA A 178 9.65 13.27 11.70
N LEU A 179 8.71 13.79 10.91
CA LEU A 179 8.04 15.09 11.11
C LEU A 179 6.84 15.06 12.06
N LYS A 180 6.57 13.92 12.70
CA LYS A 180 5.41 13.70 13.58
C LYS A 180 4.06 13.77 12.87
N VAL A 181 4.05 13.58 11.55
CA VAL A 181 2.82 13.42 10.75
C VAL A 181 2.47 11.93 10.65
N PRO A 182 1.29 11.49 11.12
CA PRO A 182 0.83 10.11 10.98
C PRO A 182 0.76 9.68 9.51
N ALA A 183 1.45 8.60 9.15
CA ALA A 183 1.49 8.12 7.77
C ALA A 183 1.37 6.59 7.71
N ARG A 184 0.66 6.09 6.70
CA ARG A 184 0.49 4.66 6.43
C ARG A 184 0.66 4.37 4.94
N TYR A 185 1.13 3.16 4.65
CA TYR A 185 1.18 2.64 3.29
C TYR A 185 -0.22 2.29 2.80
N VAL A 186 -0.52 2.64 1.55
CA VAL A 186 -1.76 2.28 0.84
C VAL A 186 -1.40 1.70 -0.52
N SER A 187 -2.23 0.78 -0.99
CA SER A 187 -2.13 0.17 -2.32
C SER A 187 -3.46 0.32 -3.05
N GLY A 188 -3.42 0.35 -4.37
CA GLY A 188 -4.61 0.42 -5.20
C GLY A 188 -4.31 0.05 -6.65
N TYR A 189 -5.34 0.11 -7.48
CA TYR A 189 -5.23 -0.05 -8.92
C TYR A 189 -4.97 1.32 -9.57
N SER A 190 -3.98 1.38 -10.45
CA SER A 190 -3.56 2.56 -11.20
C SER A 190 -3.73 2.36 -12.70
#